data_AF-A0A6N6PUH3-F1
#
_entry.id   AF-A0A6N6PUH3-F1
#
_cell.length_a   1.000
_cell.length_b   1.000
_cell.length_c   1.000
_cell.angle_alpha   90.00
_cell.angle_beta   90.00
_cell.angle_gamma   90.00
#
_symmetry.space_group_name_H-M   'P 1'
#
loop_
_entity.id
_entity.type
_entity.pdbx_description
1 polymer ?
#
loop_
_entity_poly.entity_id
_entity_poly.type
_entity_poly.pdbx_seq_one_letter_code
_entity_poly.pdbx_strand_id
1 'polypeptide(L)'
;MEPYLYVHRHQLGNFIAGNLALLEGANGYSIAQQQAQLASGQYYVNIHSSTFGGGEIRGQIYLAPEPTCASLLLGGGVWLLARSKRNGISLPQR
;
A
#
# COMPACT_ATOMS: atom_id res chain seq x y z
N MET A 1 -24.36 -21.79 16.62
CA MET A 1 -23.85 -20.52 17.17
C MET A 1 -22.52 -20.30 16.49
N GLU A 2 -22.50 -19.47 15.45
CA GLU A 2 -21.30 -19.30 14.62
C GLU A 2 -20.27 -18.43 15.36
N PRO A 3 -18.99 -18.85 15.45
CA PRO A 3 -17.96 -18.03 16.05
C PRO A 3 -17.65 -16.85 15.14
N TYR A 4 -18.06 -15.65 15.54
CA TYR A 4 -17.61 -14.42 14.89
C TYR A 4 -16.12 -14.21 15.21
N LEU A 5 -15.27 -14.31 14.17
CA LEU A 5 -13.90 -13.86 14.24
C LEU A 5 -13.89 -12.32 14.29
N TYR A 6 -13.73 -11.76 15.49
CA TYR A 6 -13.55 -10.34 15.66
C TYR A 6 -12.11 -9.96 15.29
N VAL A 7 -11.89 -9.51 14.06
CA VAL A 7 -10.58 -9.01 13.62
C VAL A 7 -10.37 -7.63 14.22
N HIS A 8 -9.64 -7.56 15.33
CA HIS A 8 -9.16 -6.31 15.91
C HIS A 8 -8.03 -5.77 15.04
N ARG A 9 -8.35 -4.89 14.07
CA ARG A 9 -7.31 -4.09 13.38
C ARG A 9 -6.78 -3.07 14.37
N HIS A 10 -5.59 -3.34 14.90
CA HIS A 10 -4.87 -2.38 15.72
C HIS A 10 -4.27 -1.32 14.79
N GLN A 11 -5.03 -0.24 14.51
CA GLN A 11 -4.51 0.97 13.88
C GLN A 11 -3.65 1.74 14.90
N LEU A 12 -2.46 1.24 15.19
CA LEU A 12 -1.46 1.99 15.95
C LEU A 12 -0.72 2.93 15.02
N GLY A 13 -1.29 4.09 14.77
CA GLY A 13 -0.59 5.15 14.05
C GLY A 13 -1.49 6.32 13.69
N ASN A 14 -0.88 7.50 13.59
CA ASN A 14 -1.52 8.67 12.99
C ASN A 14 -1.43 8.54 11.47
N PHE A 15 -2.57 8.31 10.82
CA PHE A 15 -2.66 8.26 9.36
C PHE A 15 -3.41 9.49 8.85
N ILE A 16 -2.91 10.11 7.78
CA ILE A 16 -3.66 11.13 7.04
C ILE A 16 -4.45 10.41 5.95
N ALA A 17 -5.77 10.38 6.10
CA ALA A 17 -6.68 9.84 5.10
C ALA A 17 -7.49 10.99 4.50
N GLY A 18 -7.50 11.10 3.17
CA GLY A 18 -8.22 12.15 2.46
C GLY A 18 -8.25 11.89 0.96
N ASN A 19 -9.14 12.61 0.26
CA ASN A 19 -9.27 12.54 -1.18
C ASN A 19 -8.43 13.65 -1.83
N LEU A 20 -7.55 13.27 -2.74
CA LEU A 20 -6.94 14.22 -3.67
C LEU A 20 -7.89 14.39 -4.87
N ALA A 21 -8.62 15.51 -4.92
CA ALA A 21 -9.47 15.83 -6.06
C ALA A 21 -8.63 16.46 -7.18
N LEU A 22 -8.74 15.91 -8.39
CA LEU A 22 -8.20 16.53 -9.61
C LEU A 22 -9.31 17.35 -10.27
N LEU A 23 -9.05 18.62 -10.56
CA LEU A 23 -10.03 19.54 -11.14
C LEU A 23 -9.58 19.96 -12.54
N GLU A 24 -10.48 19.91 -13.51
CA GLU A 24 -10.17 20.37 -14.87
C GLU A 24 -9.73 21.83 -14.88
N GLY A 25 -8.65 22.12 -15.61
CA GLY A 25 -8.10 23.47 -15.74
C GLY A 25 -7.38 23.99 -14.50
N ALA A 26 -7.19 23.19 -13.45
CA ALA A 26 -6.39 23.57 -12.29
C ALA A 26 -4.96 23.92 -12.72
N ASN A 27 -4.55 25.17 -12.47
CA ASN A 27 -3.28 25.73 -12.94
C ASN A 27 -3.05 25.58 -14.47
N GLY A 28 -4.14 25.51 -15.26
CA GLY A 28 -4.07 25.35 -16.72
C GLY A 28 -3.85 23.93 -17.22
N TYR A 29 -3.87 22.92 -16.34
CA TYR A 29 -3.69 21.51 -16.72
C TYR A 29 -5.03 20.77 -16.82
N SER A 30 -5.17 19.90 -17.82
CA SER A 30 -6.29 18.96 -17.91
C SER A 30 -6.15 17.82 -16.88
N ILE A 31 -7.22 17.08 -16.59
CA ILE A 31 -7.13 15.91 -15.67
C ILE A 31 -6.10 14.90 -16.17
N ALA A 32 -6.04 14.64 -17.48
CA ALA A 32 -5.07 13.69 -18.05
C ALA A 32 -3.61 14.13 -17.80
N GLN A 33 -3.32 15.43 -17.91
CA GLN A 33 -2.00 15.96 -17.61
C GLN A 33 -1.67 15.87 -16.12
N GLN A 34 -2.66 16.17 -15.26
CA GLN A 34 -2.50 16.06 -13.80
C GLN A 34 -2.24 14.60 -13.37
N GLN A 35 -2.94 13.63 -13.96
CA GLN A 35 -2.72 12.21 -13.72
C GLN A 35 -1.31 11.78 -14.14
N ALA A 36 -0.84 12.23 -15.32
CA ALA A 36 0.52 11.96 -15.77
C ALA A 36 1.58 12.56 -14.83
N GLN A 37 1.33 13.77 -14.31
CA GLN A 37 2.19 14.42 -13.32
C GLN A 37 2.21 13.65 -11.98
N LEU A 38 1.05 13.18 -11.51
CA LEU A 38 0.97 12.35 -10.31
C LEU A 38 1.71 11.03 -10.50
N ALA A 39 1.53 10.36 -11.64
CA ALA A 39 2.18 9.09 -11.95
C ALA A 39 3.70 9.22 -12.13
N SER A 40 4.17 10.37 -12.61
CA SER A 40 5.61 10.69 -12.69
C SER A 40 6.17 11.22 -11.37
N GLY A 41 5.38 11.22 -10.29
CA GLY A 41 5.82 11.64 -8.97
C GLY A 41 6.20 13.12 -8.93
N GLN A 42 5.45 13.99 -9.62
CA GLN A 42 5.65 15.46 -9.57
C GLN A 42 4.84 16.14 -8.47
N TYR A 43 4.05 15.36 -7.70
CA TYR A 43 3.26 15.86 -6.58
C TYR A 43 4.02 15.78 -5.27
N TYR A 44 3.92 16.84 -4.47
CA TYR A 44 4.65 17.03 -3.23
C TYR A 44 3.72 17.52 -2.13
N VAL A 45 3.90 17.00 -0.92
CA VAL A 45 3.17 17.43 0.28
C VAL A 45 4.13 18.13 1.24
N ASN A 46 3.70 19.28 1.75
CA ASN A 46 4.34 19.99 2.84
C ASN A 46 3.32 20.23 3.94
N ILE A 47 3.62 19.74 5.15
CA ILE A 47 2.77 19.87 6.32
C ILE A 47 3.40 20.93 7.22
N HIS A 48 2.60 21.91 7.62
CA HIS A 48 3.01 23.03 8.45
C HIS A 48 2.34 22.95 9.82
N SER A 49 3.00 23.45 10.85
CA SER A 49 2.39 23.75 12.15
C SER A 49 2.56 25.22 12.49
N SER A 50 1.85 25.69 13.51
CA SER A 50 2.00 27.06 14.02
C SER A 50 3.43 27.36 14.45
N THR A 51 4.11 26.38 15.05
CA THR A 51 5.51 26.50 15.50
C THR A 51 6.50 26.42 14.34
N PHE A 52 6.22 25.60 13.32
CA PHE A 52 7.10 25.39 12.17
C PHE A 52 6.42 25.75 10.85
N GLY A 53 6.17 27.05 10.65
CA GLY A 53 5.53 27.59 9.45
C GLY A 53 6.31 27.36 8.15
N GLY A 54 7.61 27.07 8.20
CA GLY A 54 8.42 26.71 7.03
C GLY A 54 8.17 25.30 6.48
N GLY A 55 7.44 24.46 7.22
CA GLY A 55 7.16 23.06 6.88
C GLY A 55 7.86 22.11 7.84
N GLU A 56 7.06 21.42 8.65
CA GLU A 56 7.50 20.45 9.65
C GLU A 56 7.78 19.07 9.04
N ILE A 57 6.91 18.63 8.11
CA ILE A 57 7.02 17.34 7.41
C ILE A 57 6.87 17.55 5.92
N ARG A 58 7.78 16.92 5.15
CA ARG A 58 7.89 17.08 3.70
C ARG A 58 8.00 15.70 3.05
N GLY A 59 7.27 15.49 1.95
CA GLY A 59 7.26 14.19 1.29
C GLY A 59 6.84 14.26 -0.17
N GLN A 60 7.40 13.36 -0.97
CA GLN A 60 6.99 13.17 -2.35
C GLN A 60 5.87 12.12 -2.42
N ILE A 61 4.86 12.36 -3.26
CA ILE A 61 3.77 11.42 -3.48
C ILE A 61 4.16 10.50 -4.63
N TYR A 62 4.19 9.20 -4.34
CA TYR A 62 4.40 8.16 -5.34
C TYR A 62 3.19 7.24 -5.37
N LEU A 63 2.83 6.77 -6.57
CA LEU A 63 1.91 5.65 -6.69
C LEU A 63 2.62 4.42 -6.15
N ALA A 64 2.07 3.82 -5.10
CA ALA A 64 2.54 2.51 -4.66
C ALA A 64 2.23 1.52 -5.78
N PRO A 65 3.24 0.84 -6.38
CA PRO A 65 2.96 -0.31 -7.21
C PRO A 65 2.20 -1.32 -6.35
N GLU A 66 1.17 -1.96 -6.92
CA GLU A 66 0.31 -2.87 -6.17
C GLU A 66 1.15 -3.87 -5.37
N PRO A 67 0.81 -4.09 -4.09
CA PRO A 67 1.70 -4.76 -3.19
C PRO A 67 1.77 -6.21 -3.64
N THR A 68 2.94 -6.67 -4.05
CA THR A 68 3.52 -7.91 -3.52
C THR A 68 2.75 -9.22 -3.76
N CYS A 69 1.54 -9.22 -4.36
CA CYS A 69 0.71 -10.38 -4.64
C CYS A 69 1.42 -11.26 -5.65
N ALA A 70 2.02 -10.65 -6.68
CA ALA A 70 2.90 -11.36 -7.60
C ALA A 70 4.12 -11.96 -6.87
N SER A 71 4.77 -11.27 -5.93
CA SER A 71 5.90 -11.83 -5.18
C SER A 71 5.51 -12.84 -4.09
N LEU A 72 4.29 -12.78 -3.53
CA LEU A 72 3.74 -13.80 -2.63
C LEU A 72 3.35 -15.05 -3.41
N LEU A 73 2.79 -14.88 -4.61
CA LEU A 73 2.44 -15.97 -5.51
C LEU A 73 3.69 -16.65 -6.10
N LEU A 74 4.72 -15.88 -6.46
CA LEU A 74 5.94 -16.40 -7.08
C LEU A 74 7.00 -16.85 -6.05
N GLY A 75 7.18 -16.12 -4.94
CA GLY A 75 8.19 -16.43 -3.91
C GLY A 75 7.64 -17.22 -2.72
N GLY A 76 6.46 -16.85 -2.21
CA GLY A 76 5.80 -17.52 -1.08
C GLY A 76 5.22 -18.89 -1.45
N GLY A 77 4.61 -19.01 -2.64
CA GLY A 77 4.08 -20.28 -3.16
C GLY A 77 5.13 -21.36 -3.34
N VAL A 78 6.32 -21.01 -3.85
CA VAL A 78 7.46 -21.93 -4.02
C VAL A 78 7.99 -22.41 -2.66
N TRP A 79 8.03 -21.54 -1.64
CA TRP A 79 8.45 -21.93 -0.28
C TRP A 79 7.45 -22.86 0.40
N LEU A 80 6.15 -22.62 0.25
CA LEU A 80 5.08 -23.49 0.76
C LEU A 80 5.07 -24.87 0.07
N LEU A 81 5.25 -24.91 -1.26
CA LEU A 81 5.38 -26.16 -2.01
C LEU A 81 6.67 -26.91 -1.66
N ALA A 82 7.78 -26.20 -1.43
CA ALA A 82 9.04 -26.80 -0.99
C ALA A 82 8.94 -27.37 0.44
N ARG A 83 8.08 -26.82 1.31
CA ARG A 83 7.81 -27.35 2.65
C ARG A 83 6.98 -28.63 2.62
N SER A 84 6.00 -28.74 1.71
CA SER A 84 5.16 -29.96 1.63
C SER A 84 5.95 -31.18 1.18
N LYS A 85 6.92 -31.02 0.27
CA LYS A 85 7.79 -32.12 -0.18
C LYS A 85 8.80 -32.63 0.86
N ARG A 86 9.07 -31.87 1.93
CA ARG A 86 9.99 -32.28 3.01
C ARG A 86 9.32 -33.16 4.06
N ASN A 87 7.99 -33.15 4.12
CA ASN A 87 7.21 -33.98 5.02
C ASN A 87 6.67 -35.17 4.23
N GLY A 88 7.56 -36.10 3.87
CA GLY A 88 7.18 -37.39 3.29
C GLY A 88 6.24 -38.12 4.25
N ILE A 89 4.95 -38.16 3.88
CA ILE A 89 3.93 -38.95 4.55
C ILE A 89 4.29 -40.42 4.33
N SER A 90 4.82 -41.08 5.36
CA SER A 90 4.98 -42.53 5.37
C SER A 90 3.61 -43.19 5.50
N LEU A 91 3.15 -43.83 4.43
CA LEU A 91 1.95 -44.67 4.47
C LEU A 91 2.19 -45.83 5.47
N PRO A 92 1.30 -46.08 6.43
CA PRO A 92 1.42 -47.23 7.31
C PRO A 92 1.28 -48.50 6.46
N GLN A 93 2.34 -49.29 6.40
CA GLN A 93 2.29 -50.66 5.92
C GLN A 93 1.82 -51.54 7.09
N ARG A 94 0.50 -51.68 7.24
CA ARG A 94 -0.13 -52.93 7.72
C ARG A 94 -1.63 -52.92 7.46
#